data_AF-A0A966VVG5-F1
#
_entry.id   AF-A0A966VVG5-F1
#
_cell.length_a   1.000
_cell.length_b   1.000
_cell.length_c   1.000
_cell.angle_alpha   90.00
_cell.angle_beta   90.00
_cell.angle_gamma   90.00
#
_symmetry.space_group_name_H-M   'P 1'
#
loop_
_entity.id
_entity.type
_entity.pdbx_description
1 polymer ?
#
loop_
_entity_poly.entity_id
_entity_poly.type
_entity_poly.pdbx_seq_one_letter_code
_entity_poly.pdbx_strand_id
1 'polypeptide(L)'
;VANLTATIAYYINIILGLDYTSFSLRGGDPYFQKAWNIVNNAPDAKDISGWKSFDGLRNRYWLAENLNNNRFALFHDALYAYYRTGLDVFYENEEAGRNGIINALSYLNTVRTENLNSMIVPIFFQGKGNELYKLFSKANGEQKARAKELLTKLDITNLSLYNTL
;
A
#
# COMPACT_ATOMS: atom_id res chain seq x y z
N VAL A 1 -27.77 -12.81 2.70
CA VAL A 1 -26.96 -13.60 1.74
C VAL A 1 -26.04 -12.72 0.88
N ALA A 2 -26.51 -11.59 0.34
CA ALA A 2 -25.70 -10.73 -0.54
C ALA A 2 -24.41 -10.14 0.07
N ASN A 3 -24.35 -9.87 1.38
CA ASN A 3 -23.18 -9.22 2.00
C ASN A 3 -21.91 -10.10 1.98
N LEU A 4 -22.04 -11.41 2.21
CA LEU A 4 -20.89 -12.32 2.19
C LEU A 4 -20.29 -12.40 0.79
N THR A 5 -21.13 -12.60 -0.23
CA THR A 5 -20.70 -12.63 -1.63
C THR A 5 -20.04 -11.31 -2.05
N ALA A 6 -20.63 -10.17 -1.69
CA ALA A 6 -20.04 -8.85 -1.96
C ALA A 6 -18.67 -8.68 -1.28
N THR A 7 -18.54 -9.13 -0.02
CA THR A 7 -17.28 -9.06 0.73
C THR A 7 -16.18 -9.89 0.07
N ILE A 8 -16.47 -11.13 -0.32
CA ILE A 8 -15.50 -12.00 -0.99
C ILE A 8 -15.10 -11.42 -2.34
N ALA A 9 -16.08 -11.02 -3.17
CA ALA A 9 -15.81 -10.45 -4.48
C ALA A 9 -14.99 -9.16 -4.39
N TYR A 10 -15.24 -8.32 -3.38
CA TYR A 10 -14.48 -7.11 -3.10
C TYR A 10 -13.00 -7.43 -2.86
N TYR A 11 -12.69 -8.30 -1.90
CA TYR A 11 -11.29 -8.59 -1.55
C TYR A 11 -10.55 -9.34 -2.65
N ILE A 12 -11.22 -10.19 -3.44
CA ILE A 12 -10.63 -10.79 -4.65
C ILE A 12 -10.16 -9.69 -5.61
N ASN A 13 -11.00 -8.69 -5.89
CA ASN A 13 -10.63 -7.59 -6.78
C ASN A 13 -9.53 -6.70 -6.18
N ILE A 14 -9.50 -6.48 -4.86
CA ILE A 14 -8.39 -5.77 -4.21
C ILE A 14 -7.08 -6.53 -4.38
N ILE A 15 -7.07 -7.85 -4.13
CA ILE A 15 -5.87 -8.69 -4.26
C ILE A 15 -5.37 -8.69 -5.70
N LEU A 16 -6.27 -8.90 -6.67
CA LEU A 16 -5.91 -8.86 -8.09
C LEU A 16 -5.40 -7.48 -8.51
N GLY A 17 -6.02 -6.40 -8.04
CA GLY A 17 -5.53 -5.05 -8.34
C GLY A 17 -4.11 -4.82 -7.83
N LEU A 18 -3.83 -5.22 -6.58
CA LEU A 18 -2.49 -5.10 -6.00
C LEU A 18 -1.46 -5.97 -6.74
N ASP A 19 -1.85 -7.19 -7.12
CA ASP A 19 -0.99 -8.13 -7.86
C ASP A 19 -0.63 -7.57 -9.25
N TYR A 20 -1.61 -7.17 -10.06
CA TYR A 20 -1.34 -6.65 -11.40
C TYR A 20 -0.59 -5.32 -11.39
N THR A 21 -0.80 -4.46 -10.39
CA THR A 21 -0.01 -3.23 -10.22
C THR A 21 1.45 -3.50 -9.85
N SER A 22 1.76 -4.66 -9.27
CA SER A 22 3.16 -5.06 -9.00
C SER A 22 3.94 -5.41 -10.27
N PHE A 23 3.27 -5.96 -11.30
CA PHE A 23 3.89 -6.39 -12.56
C PHE A 23 3.92 -5.31 -13.64
N SER A 24 2.94 -4.40 -13.62
CA SER A 24 2.85 -3.31 -14.58
C SER A 24 2.32 -2.07 -13.91
N LEU A 25 2.87 -0.92 -14.27
CA LEU A 25 2.37 0.36 -13.78
C LEU A 25 0.87 0.49 -14.11
N ARG A 26 0.06 0.68 -13.07
CA ARG A 26 -1.42 0.77 -13.14
C ARG A 26 -2.12 -0.46 -13.73
N GLY A 27 -1.47 -1.61 -13.76
CA GLY A 27 -2.08 -2.86 -14.26
C GLY A 27 -3.32 -3.29 -13.46
N GLY A 28 -3.43 -2.86 -12.20
CA GLY A 28 -4.53 -3.18 -11.30
C GLY A 28 -5.80 -2.35 -11.45
N ASP A 29 -5.76 -1.23 -12.19
CA ASP A 29 -6.87 -0.27 -12.30
C ASP A 29 -8.24 -0.92 -12.61
N PRO A 30 -8.35 -1.88 -13.57
CA PRO A 30 -9.64 -2.52 -13.86
C PRO A 30 -10.24 -3.27 -12.66
N TYR A 31 -9.39 -3.83 -11.79
CA TYR A 31 -9.83 -4.57 -10.61
C TYR A 31 -10.19 -3.63 -9.46
N PHE A 32 -9.43 -2.54 -9.27
CA PHE A 32 -9.79 -1.51 -8.30
C PHE A 32 -11.13 -0.85 -8.65
N GLN A 33 -11.42 -0.64 -9.94
CA GLN A 33 -12.71 -0.14 -10.39
C GLN A 33 -13.84 -1.14 -10.11
N LYS A 34 -13.62 -2.45 -10.31
CA LYS A 34 -14.59 -3.48 -9.94
C LYS A 34 -14.86 -3.48 -8.43
N ALA A 35 -13.82 -3.36 -7.60
CA ALA A 35 -13.97 -3.27 -6.14
C ALA A 35 -14.78 -2.01 -5.75
N TRP A 36 -14.51 -0.87 -6.41
CA TRP A 36 -15.27 0.36 -6.21
C TRP A 36 -16.75 0.22 -6.58
N ASN A 37 -17.04 -0.44 -7.71
CA ASN A 37 -18.41 -0.72 -8.13
C ASN A 37 -19.14 -1.60 -7.10
N ILE A 38 -18.46 -2.58 -6.49
CA ILE A 38 -19.04 -3.40 -5.43
C ILE A 38 -19.39 -2.53 -4.21
N VAL A 39 -18.50 -1.63 -3.79
CA VAL A 39 -18.75 -0.70 -2.67
C VAL A 39 -20.00 0.15 -2.94
N ASN A 40 -20.12 0.73 -4.14
CA ASN A 40 -21.25 1.59 -4.49
C ASN A 40 -22.60 0.84 -4.56
N ASN A 41 -22.57 -0.46 -4.85
CA ASN A 41 -23.75 -1.31 -4.97
C ASN A 41 -23.93 -2.27 -3.78
N ALA A 42 -23.15 -2.09 -2.71
CA ALA A 42 -23.18 -2.99 -1.58
C ALA A 42 -24.55 -2.93 -0.86
N PRO A 43 -25.03 -4.07 -0.31
CA PRO A 43 -26.31 -4.12 0.39
C PRO A 43 -26.34 -3.17 1.59
N ASP A 44 -27.47 -2.49 1.79
CA ASP A 44 -27.71 -1.63 2.94
C ASP A 44 -28.66 -2.31 3.92
N ALA A 45 -28.20 -2.52 5.15
CA ALA A 45 -29.01 -3.08 6.24
C ALA A 45 -28.40 -2.66 7.59
N LYS A 46 -29.24 -2.63 8.64
CA LYS A 46 -28.86 -2.20 9.99
C LYS A 46 -27.62 -2.91 10.56
N ASP A 47 -27.40 -4.17 10.17
CA ASP A 47 -26.33 -5.02 10.70
C ASP A 47 -25.12 -5.13 9.73
N ILE A 48 -25.11 -4.33 8.66
CA ILE A 48 -24.06 -4.30 7.65
C ILE A 48 -23.34 -2.95 7.72
N SER A 49 -22.02 -3.00 7.93
CA SER A 49 -21.17 -1.81 7.98
C SER A 49 -19.86 -2.03 7.23
N GLY A 50 -19.20 -0.93 6.89
CA GLY A 50 -17.89 -0.87 6.24
C GLY A 50 -17.95 -0.61 4.74
N TRP A 51 -19.15 -0.41 4.18
CA TRP A 51 -19.37 -0.09 2.76
C TRP A 51 -19.65 1.40 2.54
N LYS A 52 -19.86 2.18 3.59
CA LYS A 52 -20.11 3.62 3.52
C LYS A 52 -18.94 4.41 4.10
N SER A 53 -18.80 5.66 3.66
CA SER A 53 -17.77 6.59 4.14
C SER A 53 -17.87 6.91 5.63
N PHE A 54 -19.09 6.85 6.19
CA PHE A 54 -19.36 7.14 7.60
C PHE A 54 -19.25 5.91 8.52
N ASP A 55 -18.94 4.73 8.00
CA ASP A 55 -18.70 3.51 8.79
C ASP A 55 -17.29 3.48 9.41
N GLY A 56 -16.79 4.64 9.84
CA GLY A 56 -15.43 4.84 10.34
C GLY A 56 -14.40 5.22 9.27
N LEU A 57 -13.16 5.47 9.72
CA LEU A 57 -12.06 5.95 8.88
C LEU A 57 -11.23 4.82 8.23
N ARG A 58 -11.49 3.56 8.63
CA ARG A 58 -10.79 2.37 8.10
C ARG A 58 -11.82 1.31 7.74
N ASN A 59 -12.21 1.27 6.47
CA ASN A 59 -13.22 0.35 5.97
C ASN A 59 -13.03 0.07 4.47
N ARG A 60 -13.91 -0.76 3.89
CA ARG A 60 -13.82 -1.16 2.47
C ARG A 60 -14.09 0.02 1.53
N TYR A 61 -14.95 0.95 1.95
CA TYR A 61 -15.17 2.18 1.21
C TYR A 61 -13.87 2.97 1.04
N TRP A 62 -13.20 3.30 2.15
CA TRP A 62 -11.99 4.13 2.11
C TRP A 62 -10.83 3.45 1.39
N LEU A 63 -10.70 2.12 1.51
CA LEU A 63 -9.66 1.40 0.78
C LEU A 63 -9.87 1.49 -0.73
N ALA A 64 -11.10 1.22 -1.20
CA ALA A 64 -11.37 1.27 -2.64
C ALA A 64 -11.37 2.71 -3.17
N GLU A 65 -11.85 3.68 -2.39
CA GLU A 65 -11.78 5.10 -2.74
C GLU A 65 -10.33 5.53 -2.90
N ASN A 66 -9.47 5.24 -1.91
CA ASN A 66 -8.07 5.64 -1.95
C ASN A 66 -7.32 4.97 -3.12
N LEU A 67 -7.65 3.73 -3.48
CA LEU A 67 -7.00 3.04 -4.61
C LEU A 67 -7.44 3.58 -5.98
N ASN A 68 -8.61 4.19 -6.10
CA ASN A 68 -9.12 4.72 -7.37
C ASN A 68 -8.94 6.25 -7.51
N ASN A 69 -8.80 6.98 -6.40
CA ASN A 69 -8.71 8.43 -6.43
C ASN A 69 -7.31 8.90 -6.89
N ASN A 70 -7.28 9.81 -7.87
CA ASN A 70 -6.05 10.32 -8.47
C ASN A 70 -5.12 11.04 -7.46
N ARG A 71 -5.63 11.51 -6.31
CA ARG A 71 -4.82 12.04 -5.21
C ARG A 71 -3.81 11.02 -4.66
N PHE A 72 -4.05 9.74 -4.90
CA PHE A 72 -3.20 8.64 -4.48
C PHE A 72 -2.50 7.98 -5.67
N ALA A 73 -2.41 8.63 -6.83
CA ALA A 73 -1.75 8.06 -8.01
C ALA A 73 -0.32 7.57 -7.70
N LEU A 74 0.43 8.34 -6.91
CA LEU A 74 1.78 8.00 -6.45
C LEU A 74 1.85 6.69 -5.62
N PHE A 75 0.73 6.21 -5.06
CA PHE A 75 0.70 4.92 -4.39
C PHE A 75 0.89 3.77 -5.38
N HIS A 76 0.33 3.88 -6.59
CA HIS A 76 0.54 2.88 -7.64
C HIS A 76 1.98 2.90 -8.14
N ASP A 77 2.57 4.09 -8.26
CA ASP A 77 3.99 4.25 -8.58
C ASP A 77 4.88 3.65 -7.48
N ALA A 78 4.50 3.83 -6.21
CA ALA A 78 5.19 3.22 -5.07
C ALA A 78 5.16 1.70 -5.12
N LEU A 79 4.00 1.08 -5.40
CA LEU A 79 3.88 -0.37 -5.53
C LEU A 79 4.73 -0.88 -6.69
N TYR A 80 4.65 -0.23 -7.86
CA TYR A 80 5.46 -0.60 -9.02
C TYR A 80 6.96 -0.48 -8.73
N ALA A 81 7.41 0.64 -8.15
CA ALA A 81 8.82 0.83 -7.79
C ALA A 81 9.28 -0.20 -6.75
N TYR A 82 8.44 -0.53 -5.77
CA TYR A 82 8.78 -1.50 -4.75
C TYR A 82 9.04 -2.90 -5.33
N TYR A 83 8.14 -3.40 -6.16
CA TYR A 83 8.24 -4.74 -6.73
C TYR A 83 9.18 -4.80 -7.94
N ARG A 84 8.96 -3.94 -8.95
CA ARG A 84 9.63 -4.05 -10.25
C ARG A 84 11.05 -3.48 -10.28
N THR A 85 11.27 -2.32 -9.66
CA THR A 85 12.61 -1.69 -9.65
C THR A 85 13.35 -1.90 -8.34
N GLY A 86 12.66 -2.39 -7.31
CA GLY A 86 13.22 -2.78 -6.02
C GLY A 86 13.52 -4.28 -5.95
N LEU A 87 12.48 -5.08 -5.70
CA LEU A 87 12.64 -6.51 -5.40
C LEU A 87 13.13 -7.35 -6.59
N ASP A 88 12.61 -7.13 -7.81
CA ASP A 88 13.07 -7.86 -8.99
C ASP A 88 14.55 -7.59 -9.31
N VAL A 89 14.98 -6.33 -9.17
CA VAL A 89 16.37 -5.91 -9.41
C VAL A 89 17.30 -6.43 -8.31
N PHE A 90 16.76 -6.72 -7.13
CA PHE A 90 17.55 -7.11 -5.95
C PHE A 90 18.36 -8.39 -6.18
N TYR A 91 17.87 -9.30 -7.02
CA TYR A 91 18.59 -10.54 -7.37
C TYR A 91 19.87 -10.25 -8.17
N GLU A 92 19.84 -9.26 -9.07
CA GLU A 92 20.97 -8.91 -9.93
C GLU A 92 21.91 -7.90 -9.25
N ASN A 93 21.34 -6.92 -8.54
CA ASN A 93 22.08 -5.85 -7.89
C ASN A 93 21.34 -5.36 -6.64
N GLU A 94 21.81 -5.78 -5.46
CA GLU A 94 21.21 -5.39 -4.17
C GLU A 94 21.22 -3.87 -3.94
N GLU A 95 22.27 -3.16 -4.34
CA GLU A 95 22.38 -1.73 -4.11
C GLU A 95 21.36 -0.96 -4.95
N ALA A 96 21.23 -1.31 -6.22
CA ALA A 96 20.23 -0.74 -7.12
C ALA A 96 18.81 -1.08 -6.64
N GLY A 97 18.57 -2.32 -6.20
CA GLY A 97 17.27 -2.73 -5.63
C GLY A 97 16.91 -1.95 -4.38
N ARG A 98 17.84 -1.74 -3.44
CA ARG A 98 17.62 -0.89 -2.26
C ARG A 98 17.28 0.55 -2.65
N ASN A 99 17.93 1.11 -3.66
CA ASN A 99 17.60 2.45 -4.17
C ASN A 99 16.19 2.50 -4.77
N GLY A 100 15.76 1.46 -5.51
CA GLY A 100 14.38 1.32 -6.00
C GLY A 100 13.36 1.32 -4.87
N ILE A 101 13.65 0.60 -3.77
CA ILE A 101 12.80 0.58 -2.58
C ILE A 101 12.78 1.93 -1.85
N ILE A 102 13.92 2.64 -1.75
CA ILE A 102 13.96 4.00 -1.19
C ILE A 102 13.08 4.96 -2.02
N ASN A 103 13.07 4.83 -3.34
CA ASN A 103 12.19 5.62 -4.20
C ASN A 103 10.72 5.31 -3.90
N ALA A 104 10.36 4.03 -3.75
CA ALA A 104 9.00 3.63 -3.35
C ALA A 104 8.60 4.24 -2.00
N LEU A 105 9.47 4.19 -1.00
CA LEU A 105 9.24 4.82 0.30
C LEU A 105 9.09 6.34 0.18
N SER A 106 9.81 6.98 -0.75
CA SER A 106 9.70 8.42 -0.99
C SER A 106 8.33 8.78 -1.58
N TYR A 107 7.82 8.00 -2.54
CA TYR A 107 6.45 8.15 -3.05
C TYR A 107 5.40 7.96 -1.95
N LEU A 108 5.56 6.95 -1.09
CA LEU A 108 4.68 6.75 0.06
C LEU A 108 4.72 7.92 1.03
N ASN A 109 5.89 8.53 1.23
CA ASN A 109 6.04 9.71 2.09
C ASN A 109 5.30 10.92 1.53
N THR A 110 5.36 11.16 0.23
CA THR A 110 4.55 12.20 -0.44
C THR A 110 3.06 11.93 -0.25
N VAL A 111 2.61 10.71 -0.54
CA VAL A 111 1.20 10.31 -0.36
C VAL A 111 0.73 10.55 1.07
N ARG A 112 1.54 10.15 2.06
CA ARG A 112 1.24 10.32 3.48
C ARG A 112 1.16 11.79 3.88
N THR A 113 2.09 12.61 3.39
CA THR A 113 2.18 14.04 3.72
C THR A 113 0.99 14.81 3.15
N GLU A 114 0.61 14.52 1.92
CA GLU A 114 -0.54 15.16 1.26
C GLU A 114 -1.88 14.65 1.81
N ASN A 115 -1.92 13.41 2.34
CA ASN A 115 -3.15 12.74 2.76
C ASN A 115 -2.97 12.03 4.11
N LEU A 116 -2.86 12.81 5.20
CA LEU A 116 -2.56 12.32 6.56
C LEU A 116 -3.53 11.23 7.07
N ASN A 117 -4.80 11.30 6.69
CA ASN A 117 -5.85 10.38 7.14
C ASN A 117 -6.07 9.17 6.22
N SER A 118 -5.23 8.99 5.20
CA SER A 118 -5.36 7.86 4.26
C SER A 118 -5.04 6.52 4.92
N MET A 119 -5.77 5.47 4.52
CA MET A 119 -5.57 4.13 5.08
C MET A 119 -4.60 3.26 4.27
N ILE A 120 -4.30 3.64 3.03
CA ILE A 120 -3.47 2.87 2.09
C ILE A 120 -2.00 2.76 2.53
N VAL A 121 -1.41 3.82 3.10
CA VAL A 121 -0.02 3.79 3.57
C VAL A 121 0.12 2.84 4.77
N PRO A 122 -0.70 2.93 5.84
CA PRO A 122 -0.67 1.94 6.92
C PRO A 122 -0.90 0.50 6.45
N ILE A 123 -1.76 0.27 5.45
CA ILE A 123 -2.01 -1.08 4.91
C ILE A 123 -0.76 -1.67 4.25
N PHE A 124 0.00 -0.85 3.52
CA PHE A 124 1.28 -1.29 2.94
C PHE A 124 2.23 -1.82 4.04
N PHE A 125 2.37 -1.07 5.13
CA PHE A 125 3.31 -1.44 6.21
C PHE A 125 2.87 -2.62 7.07
N GLN A 126 1.56 -2.92 7.16
CA GLN A 126 1.07 -4.10 7.89
C GLN A 126 1.69 -5.41 7.39
N GLY A 127 1.98 -5.52 6.10
CA GLY A 127 2.65 -6.70 5.53
C GLY A 127 4.16 -6.53 5.33
N LYS A 128 4.66 -5.29 5.19
CA LYS A 128 6.00 -5.02 4.65
C LYS A 128 7.03 -4.51 5.66
N GLY A 129 6.62 -4.08 6.86
CA GLY A 129 7.56 -3.49 7.83
C GLY A 129 8.75 -4.38 8.20
N ASN A 130 8.48 -5.66 8.50
CA ASN A 130 9.54 -6.63 8.81
C ASN A 130 10.44 -6.96 7.61
N GLU A 131 9.89 -6.96 6.40
CA GLU A 131 10.65 -7.17 5.16
C GLU A 131 11.63 -6.01 4.94
N LEU A 132 11.12 -4.78 5.02
CA LEU A 132 11.90 -3.54 4.91
C LEU A 132 13.03 -3.47 5.94
N TYR A 133 12.74 -3.79 7.20
CA TYR A 133 13.77 -3.86 8.24
C TYR A 133 14.91 -4.81 7.85
N LYS A 134 14.59 -6.04 7.44
CA LYS A 134 15.60 -7.04 7.06
C LYS A 134 16.41 -6.58 5.84
N LEU A 135 15.77 -6.01 4.84
CA LEU A 135 16.42 -5.51 3.62
C LEU A 135 17.45 -4.41 3.92
N PHE A 136 17.12 -3.47 4.80
CA PHE A 136 17.99 -2.35 5.14
C PHE A 136 18.98 -2.63 6.27
N SER A 137 18.79 -3.71 7.05
CA SER A 137 19.75 -4.11 8.08
C SER A 137 21.16 -4.37 7.50
N LYS A 138 21.22 -4.87 6.26
CA LYS A 138 22.43 -5.16 5.48
C LYS A 138 22.82 -4.04 4.51
N ALA A 139 22.14 -2.90 4.53
CA ALA A 139 22.44 -1.78 3.64
C ALA A 139 23.73 -1.04 4.02
N ASN A 140 24.31 -0.33 3.06
CA ASN A 140 25.40 0.61 3.33
C ASN A 140 24.91 1.77 4.24
N GLY A 141 25.84 2.52 4.81
CA GLY A 141 25.52 3.56 5.81
C GLY A 141 24.56 4.63 5.29
N GLU A 142 24.73 5.06 4.04
CA GLU A 142 23.88 6.09 3.43
C GLU A 142 22.44 5.61 3.21
N GLN A 143 22.27 4.45 2.56
CA GLN A 143 20.97 3.86 2.30
C GLN A 143 20.23 3.54 3.61
N LYS A 144 20.96 3.03 4.60
CA LYS A 144 20.43 2.73 5.93
C LYS A 144 19.91 3.99 6.64
N ALA A 145 20.67 5.09 6.59
CA ALA A 145 20.25 6.36 7.19
C ALA A 145 18.97 6.91 6.52
N ARG A 146 18.93 6.93 5.18
CA ARG A 146 17.75 7.39 4.42
C ARG A 146 16.52 6.51 4.67
N ALA A 147 16.69 5.19 4.68
CA ALA A 147 15.61 4.26 4.96
C ALA A 147 15.07 4.44 6.38
N LYS A 148 15.96 4.56 7.39
CA LYS A 148 15.56 4.80 8.78
C LYS A 148 14.71 6.07 8.93
N GLU A 149 15.11 7.16 8.27
CA GLU A 149 14.36 8.41 8.28
C GLU A 149 12.95 8.22 7.70
N LEU A 150 12.83 7.58 6.53
CA LEU A 150 11.54 7.37 5.88
C LEU A 150 10.64 6.39 6.67
N LEU A 151 11.21 5.28 7.13
CA LEU A 151 10.46 4.22 7.84
C LEU A 151 9.91 4.72 9.19
N THR A 152 10.70 5.49 9.94
CA THR A 152 10.24 6.05 11.23
C THR A 152 9.13 7.10 11.06
N LYS A 153 9.13 7.85 9.95
CA LYS A 153 8.05 8.79 9.58
C LYS A 153 6.78 8.08 9.11
N LEU A 154 6.94 7.04 8.29
CA LEU A 154 5.83 6.38 7.60
C LEU A 154 5.12 5.30 8.43
N ASP A 155 5.88 4.58 9.26
CA ASP A 155 5.39 3.42 10.01
C ASP A 155 5.76 3.52 11.49
N ILE A 156 5.01 4.41 12.15
CA ILE A 156 5.12 4.69 13.59
C ILE A 156 4.91 3.42 14.42
N THR A 157 4.12 2.44 13.93
CA THR A 157 3.84 1.21 14.67
C THR A 157 5.06 0.33 14.88
N ASN A 158 6.05 0.40 13.97
CA ASN A 158 7.30 -0.36 14.04
C ASN A 158 8.51 0.54 14.37
N LEU A 159 8.29 1.72 14.96
CA LEU A 159 9.35 2.69 15.25
C LEU A 159 10.49 2.13 16.11
N SER A 160 10.18 1.31 17.11
CA SER A 160 11.19 0.65 17.95
C SER A 160 12.11 -0.26 17.14
N LEU A 161 11.57 -0.98 16.15
CA LEU A 161 12.33 -1.85 15.26
C LEU A 161 13.26 -1.01 14.37
N TYR A 162 12.74 0.03 13.73
CA TYR A 162 13.53 0.86 12.81
C TYR A 162 14.62 1.67 13.50
N ASN A 163 14.45 2.00 14.79
CA ASN A 163 15.50 2.66 15.56
C ASN A 163 16.77 1.81 15.72
N THR A 164 16.68 0.49 15.54
CA THR A 164 17.82 -0.45 15.59
C THR A 164 18.57 -0.60 14.27
N LEU A 165 18.03 -0.07 13.16
CA LEU A 165 18.76 0.04 11.89
C LEU A 165 19.96 0.97 12.05
#